data_AF-A0A6B3G5W9-F1
#
_entry.id   AF-A0A6B3G5W9-F1
#
_cell.length_a   1.000
_cell.length_b   1.000
_cell.length_c   1.000
_cell.angle_alpha   90.00
_cell.angle_beta   90.00
_cell.angle_gamma   90.00
#
_symmetry.space_group_name_H-M   'P 1'
#
loop_
_entity.id
_entity.type
_entity.pdbx_description
1 polymer ?
#
loop_
_entity_poly.entity_id
_entity_poly.type
_entity_poly.pdbx_seq_one_letter_code
_entity_poly.pdbx_strand_id
1 'polypeptide(L)'
;AVRALTLLALPLVFASAVTVPMLLFTAVYGLVDVATVPPVIELARRVYGEDGPIVFGWINAAHQLGAGASAFLGATARDAFGSYDVVWAALAAGCLVAALLAPAVRMRGHTCRPDASGWGYPSQS
;
A
#
# COMPACT_ATOMS: atom_id res chain seq x y z
N ALA A 1 12.87 6.13 0.30
CA ALA A 1 13.95 6.78 -0.47
C ALA A 1 14.15 6.12 -1.84
N VAL A 2 14.51 4.83 -1.92
CA VAL A 2 14.77 4.12 -3.20
C VAL A 2 13.58 4.19 -4.18
N ARG A 3 12.35 3.96 -3.70
CA ARG A 3 11.12 4.02 -4.51
C ARG A 3 10.77 5.41 -5.06
N ALA A 4 11.20 6.48 -4.38
CA ALA A 4 11.02 7.85 -4.84
C ALA A 4 12.15 8.26 -5.83
N LEU A 5 13.36 7.73 -5.63
CA LEU A 5 14.50 7.92 -6.52
C LEU A 5 14.33 7.19 -7.86
N THR A 6 13.70 6.01 -7.88
CA THR A 6 13.36 5.31 -9.15
C THR A 6 12.29 6.04 -9.97
N LEU A 7 11.34 6.72 -9.32
CA LEU A 7 10.33 7.54 -10.01
C LEU A 7 10.91 8.83 -10.63
N LEU A 8 11.98 9.38 -10.05
CA LEU A 8 12.67 10.56 -10.60
C LEU A 8 13.49 10.25 -11.87
N ALA A 9 13.90 9.00 -12.07
CA ALA A 9 14.66 8.55 -13.23
C ALA A 9 13.79 8.18 -14.45
N LEU A 10 12.47 8.04 -14.24
CA LEU A 10 11.50 7.64 -15.26
C LEU A 10 11.45 8.57 -16.49
N PRO A 11 11.54 9.92 -16.36
CA PRO A 11 11.48 10.83 -17.51
C PRO A 11 12.71 10.76 -18.44
N LEU A 12 13.86 10.26 -17.97
CA LEU A 12 15.06 10.10 -18.81
C LEU A 12 15.04 8.82 -19.68
N VAL A 13 14.12 7.88 -19.42
CA VAL A 13 14.06 6.56 -20.09
C VAL A 13 12.85 6.41 -21.02
N PHE A 14 11.91 7.36 -21.03
CA PHE A 14 10.81 7.41 -21.98
C PHE A 14 11.30 7.80 -23.40
N ALA A 15 12.08 6.91 -24.01
CA ALA A 15 12.28 6.85 -25.45
C ALA A 15 11.09 6.12 -26.08
N SER A 16 10.71 6.50 -27.29
CA SER A 16 9.58 5.98 -28.07
C SER A 16 9.65 4.48 -28.44
N ALA A 17 10.65 3.75 -27.93
CA ALA A 17 10.88 2.33 -28.19
C ALA A 17 11.25 1.59 -26.90
N VAL A 18 10.78 0.35 -26.77
CA VAL A 18 11.17 -0.55 -25.66
C VAL A 18 12.67 -0.84 -25.78
N THR A 19 13.44 -0.43 -24.77
CA THR A 19 14.90 -0.66 -24.71
C THR A 19 15.26 -1.69 -23.63
N VAL A 20 16.42 -2.33 -23.76
CA VAL A 20 16.93 -3.30 -22.77
C VAL A 20 16.97 -2.73 -21.33
N PRO A 21 17.41 -1.48 -21.09
CA PRO A 21 17.34 -0.87 -19.76
C PRO A 21 15.92 -0.76 -19.20
N MET A 22 14.92 -0.51 -20.05
CA MET A 22 13.51 -0.41 -19.63
C MET A 22 12.96 -1.75 -19.17
N LEU A 23 13.34 -2.84 -19.85
CA LEU A 23 13.00 -4.20 -19.45
C LEU A 23 13.66 -4.57 -18.12
N LEU A 24 14.95 -4.25 -17.97
CA LEU A 24 15.69 -4.50 -16.73
C LEU A 24 15.09 -3.75 -15.54
N PHE A 25 14.77 -2.46 -15.74
CA PHE A 25 14.09 -1.63 -14.76
C PHE A 25 12.76 -2.25 -14.34
N THR A 26 11.92 -2.64 -15.31
CA THR A 26 10.59 -3.22 -15.04
C THR A 26 10.70 -4.52 -14.25
N ALA A 27 11.64 -5.39 -14.61
CA ALA A 27 11.86 -6.66 -13.90
C ALA A 27 12.29 -6.43 -12.43
N VAL A 28 13.28 -5.55 -12.21
CA VAL A 28 13.78 -5.24 -10.86
C VAL A 28 12.70 -4.53 -10.04
N TYR A 29 12.01 -3.56 -10.62
CA TYR A 29 10.91 -2.86 -9.97
C TYR A 29 9.80 -3.83 -9.56
N GLY A 30 9.38 -4.72 -10.45
CA GLY A 30 8.37 -5.74 -10.16
C GLY A 30 8.79 -6.70 -9.04
N LEU A 31 10.06 -7.12 -9.03
CA LEU A 31 10.59 -7.98 -7.97
C LEU A 31 10.56 -7.27 -6.60
N VAL A 32 10.98 -6.00 -6.56
CA VAL A 32 10.97 -5.20 -5.32
C VAL A 32 9.54 -4.94 -4.85
N ASP A 33 8.59 -4.74 -5.76
CA ASP A 33 7.20 -4.52 -5.42
C ASP A 33 6.59 -5.78 -4.75
N VAL A 34 6.79 -6.96 -5.34
CA VAL A 34 6.35 -8.24 -4.76
C VAL A 34 7.09 -8.56 -3.44
N ALA A 35 8.35 -8.12 -3.30
CA ALA A 35 9.11 -8.32 -2.06
C ALA A 35 8.48 -7.65 -0.84
N THR A 36 7.56 -6.70 -1.02
CA THR A 36 6.82 -6.07 0.10
C THR A 36 5.63 -6.89 0.59
N VAL A 37 5.19 -7.91 -0.16
CA VAL A 37 4.04 -8.74 0.22
C VAL A 37 4.30 -9.58 1.48
N PRO A 38 5.40 -10.36 1.61
CA PRO A 38 5.64 -11.16 2.82
C PRO A 38 5.76 -10.34 4.11
N PRO A 39 6.46 -9.18 4.13
CA PRO A 39 6.47 -8.30 5.30
C PRO A 39 5.09 -7.81 5.72
N VAL A 40 4.18 -7.53 4.78
CA VAL A 40 2.83 -7.05 5.08
C VAL A 40 1.96 -8.17 5.66
N ILE A 41 2.09 -9.40 5.15
CA ILE A 41 1.43 -10.58 5.72
C ILE A 41 1.89 -10.80 7.17
N GLU A 42 3.19 -10.77 7.41
CA GLU A 42 3.74 -10.97 8.75
C GLU A 42 3.34 -9.83 9.71
N LEU A 43 3.30 -8.59 9.23
CA LEU A 43 2.82 -7.46 10.02
C LEU A 43 1.33 -7.63 10.40
N ALA A 44 0.48 -8.02 9.44
CA ALA A 44 -0.93 -8.26 9.70
C ALA A 44 -1.13 -9.37 10.75
N ARG A 45 -0.36 -10.46 10.65
CA ARG A 45 -0.38 -11.55 11.63
C ARG A 45 0.10 -11.10 13.02
N ARG A 46 1.14 -10.26 13.11
CA ARG A 46 1.64 -9.74 14.39
C ARG A 46 0.65 -8.80 15.08
N VAL A 47 -0.09 -7.99 14.32
CA VAL A 47 -1.01 -6.98 14.88
C VAL A 47 -2.38 -7.57 15.18
N TYR A 48 -2.89 -8.46 14.33
CA TYR A 48 -4.26 -8.96 14.39
C TYR A 48 -4.37 -10.46 14.75
N GLY A 49 -3.25 -11.15 14.98
CA GLY A 49 -3.26 -12.56 15.41
C GLY A 49 -3.89 -13.49 14.36
N GLU A 50 -4.86 -14.30 14.80
CA GLU A 50 -5.59 -15.25 13.93
C GLU A 50 -6.41 -14.54 12.83
N ASP A 51 -6.80 -13.28 13.04
CA ASP A 51 -7.52 -12.49 12.04
C ASP A 51 -6.60 -11.87 10.96
N GLY A 52 -5.27 -12.01 11.12
CA GLY A 52 -4.26 -11.46 10.21
C GLY A 52 -4.49 -11.76 8.72
N PRO A 53 -4.80 -13.01 8.32
CA PRO A 53 -5.09 -13.35 6.93
C PRO A 53 -6.33 -12.65 6.37
N ILE A 54 -7.38 -12.45 7.18
CA ILE A 54 -8.61 -11.74 6.77
C ILE A 54 -8.29 -10.26 6.52
N VAL A 55 -7.53 -9.64 7.43
CA VAL A 55 -7.07 -8.25 7.28
C VAL A 55 -6.19 -8.09 6.04
N PHE A 56 -5.25 -9.01 5.82
CA PHE A 56 -4.44 -9.03 4.60
C PHE A 56 -5.30 -9.16 3.33
N GLY A 57 -6.36 -9.99 3.37
CA GLY A 57 -7.33 -10.10 2.29
C GLY A 57 -7.99 -8.76 1.93
N TRP A 58 -8.42 -7.99 2.94
CA TRP A 58 -8.98 -6.66 2.73
C TRP A 58 -7.95 -5.64 2.23
N ILE A 59 -6.71 -5.69 2.71
CA ILE A 59 -5.60 -4.87 2.21
C ILE A 59 -5.38 -5.14 0.71
N ASN A 60 -5.33 -6.41 0.33
CA ASN A 60 -5.16 -6.81 -1.06
C ASN A 60 -6.36 -6.41 -1.94
N ALA A 61 -7.58 -6.55 -1.43
CA ALA A 61 -8.79 -6.11 -2.16
C ALA A 61 -8.76 -4.59 -2.45
N ALA A 62 -8.41 -3.78 -1.45
CA ALA A 62 -8.24 -2.33 -1.64
C ALA A 62 -7.13 -2.00 -2.64
N HIS A 63 -6.02 -2.75 -2.61
CA HIS A 63 -4.93 -2.60 -3.58
C HIS A 63 -5.40 -2.85 -5.03
N GLN A 64 -6.11 -3.96 -5.26
CA GLN A 64 -6.62 -4.30 -6.59
C GLN A 64 -7.66 -3.29 -7.11
N LEU A 65 -8.52 -2.77 -6.23
CA LEU A 65 -9.46 -1.70 -6.59
C LEU A 65 -8.73 -0.42 -7.02
N GLY A 66 -7.69 -0.01 -6.28
CA GLY A 66 -6.88 1.16 -6.63
C GLY A 66 -6.09 0.96 -7.92
N ALA A 67 -5.51 -0.23 -8.13
CA ALA A 67 -4.79 -0.58 -9.35
C ALA A 67 -5.72 -0.58 -10.57
N GLY A 68 -6.90 -1.18 -10.46
CA GLY A 68 -7.91 -1.18 -11.50
C GLY A 68 -8.41 0.23 -11.86
N ALA A 69 -8.71 1.05 -10.84
CA ALA A 69 -9.12 2.43 -11.06
C ALA A 69 -8.01 3.25 -11.75
N SER A 70 -6.76 3.08 -11.34
CA SER A 70 -5.60 3.75 -11.95
C SER A 70 -5.37 3.34 -13.40
N ALA A 71 -5.48 2.04 -13.70
CA ALA A 71 -5.34 1.51 -15.05
C ALA A 71 -6.47 2.02 -15.96
N PHE A 72 -7.71 2.01 -15.47
CA PHE A 72 -8.89 2.50 -16.20
C PHE A 72 -8.77 3.99 -16.51
N LEU A 73 -8.53 4.82 -15.48
CA LEU A 73 -8.37 6.27 -15.67
C LEU A 73 -7.15 6.58 -16.56
N GLY A 74 -6.07 5.81 -16.43
CA GLY A 74 -4.89 5.91 -17.27
C GLY A 74 -5.19 5.69 -18.76
N ALA A 75 -5.96 4.63 -19.06
CA ALA A 75 -6.39 4.31 -20.42
C ALA A 75 -7.36 5.36 -20.97
N THR A 76 -8.41 5.72 -20.21
CA THR A 76 -9.41 6.71 -20.63
C THR A 76 -8.80 8.08 -20.90
N ALA A 77 -7.86 8.54 -20.06
CA ALA A 77 -7.18 9.80 -20.27
C ALA A 77 -6.26 9.78 -21.50
N ARG A 78 -5.58 8.65 -21.76
CA ARG A 78 -4.76 8.48 -22.96
C ARG A 78 -5.59 8.58 -24.24
N ASP A 79 -6.76 7.96 -24.24
CA ASP A 79 -7.70 7.96 -25.36
C ASP A 79 -8.31 9.35 -25.60
N ALA A 80 -8.63 10.08 -24.53
CA ALA A 80 -9.28 11.38 -24.62
C ALA A 80 -8.33 12.54 -24.98
N PHE A 81 -7.11 12.54 -24.44
CA PHE A 81 -6.21 13.71 -24.50
C PHE A 81 -4.95 13.50 -25.34
N GLY A 82 -4.67 12.26 -25.77
CA GLY A 82 -3.45 11.98 -26.54
C GLY A 82 -2.15 12.09 -25.73
N SER A 83 -2.21 12.41 -24.43
CA SER A 83 -1.06 12.48 -23.51
C SER A 83 -1.37 11.81 -22.16
N TYR A 84 -0.35 11.56 -21.34
CA TYR A 84 -0.47 10.98 -20.00
C TYR A 84 -0.46 12.03 -18.88
N ASP A 85 -0.39 13.33 -19.18
CA ASP A 85 -0.21 14.38 -18.15
C ASP A 85 -1.34 14.38 -17.11
N VAL A 86 -2.56 14.17 -17.58
CA VAL A 86 -3.76 14.03 -16.73
C VAL A 86 -3.69 12.77 -15.85
N VAL A 87 -3.04 11.71 -16.33
CA VAL A 87 -2.85 10.46 -15.57
C VAL A 87 -1.90 10.68 -14.39
N TRP A 88 -0.81 11.39 -14.62
CA TRP A 88 0.14 11.76 -13.56
C TRP A 88 -0.52 12.67 -12.52
N ALA A 89 -1.33 13.64 -12.95
CA ALA A 89 -2.09 14.51 -12.05
C ALA A 89 -3.13 13.74 -11.22
N ALA A 90 -3.85 12.78 -11.84
CA ALA A 90 -4.84 11.95 -11.15
C ALA A 90 -4.19 11.01 -10.12
N LEU A 91 -3.05 10.40 -10.46
CA LEU A 91 -2.26 9.57 -9.53
C LEU A 91 -1.75 10.40 -8.34
N ALA A 92 -1.27 11.63 -8.58
CA ALA A 92 -0.86 12.54 -7.52
C ALA A 92 -2.03 12.94 -6.61
N ALA A 93 -3.22 13.20 -7.18
CA ALA A 93 -4.43 13.48 -6.41
C ALA A 93 -4.87 12.27 -5.58
N GLY A 94 -4.80 11.05 -6.12
CA GLY A 94 -5.09 9.83 -5.39
C GLY A 94 -4.15 9.61 -4.19
N CYS A 95 -2.84 9.83 -4.40
CA CYS A 95 -1.84 9.80 -3.32
C CYS A 95 -2.15 10.84 -2.23
N LEU A 96 -2.57 12.04 -2.62
CA LEU A 96 -2.93 13.10 -1.68
C LEU A 96 -4.16 12.72 -0.85
N VAL A 97 -5.21 12.20 -1.48
CA VAL A 97 -6.41 11.73 -0.78
C VAL A 97 -6.07 10.60 0.20
N ALA A 98 -5.26 9.63 -0.21
CA ALA A 98 -4.82 8.55 0.67
C ALA A 98 -4.02 9.07 1.88
N ALA A 99 -3.10 10.02 1.65
CA ALA A 99 -2.35 10.66 2.74
C ALA A 99 -3.25 11.43 3.71
N LEU A 100 -4.33 12.06 3.21
CA LEU A 100 -5.30 12.78 4.03
C LEU A 100 -6.24 11.86 4.83
N LEU A 101 -6.51 10.65 4.33
CA LEU A 101 -7.31 9.65 5.02
C LEU A 101 -6.52 8.82 6.04
N ALA A 102 -5.20 8.69 5.88
CA ALA A 102 -4.34 7.91 6.77
C ALA A 102 -4.44 8.29 8.27
N PRO A 103 -4.57 9.57 8.68
CA PRO A 103 -4.80 9.94 10.08
C PRO A 103 -6.15 9.48 10.63
N ALA A 104 -7.19 9.36 9.79
CA ALA A 104 -8.52 8.94 10.21
C ALA A 104 -8.60 7.43 10.56
N VAL A 105 -7.61 6.64 10.13
CA VAL A 105 -7.49 5.21 10.42
C VAL A 105 -6.84 4.94 11.79
N ARG A 106 -6.46 5.96 12.57
CA ARG A 106 -5.95 5.75 13.94
C ARG A 106 -6.99 4.99 14.78
N MET A 107 -6.62 3.76 15.14
CA MET A 107 -7.39 2.89 16.01
C MET A 107 -7.65 3.58 17.34
N ARG A 108 -8.92 3.59 17.74
CA ARG A 108 -9.34 3.84 19.12
C ARG A 108 -8.51 2.90 20.00
N GLY A 109 -7.74 3.47 20.93
CA GLY A 109 -6.89 2.68 21.81
C GLY A 109 -7.73 1.59 22.49
N HIS A 110 -7.27 0.35 22.40
CA HIS A 110 -7.72 -0.69 23.32
C HIS A 110 -7.37 -0.22 24.73
N THR A 111 -8.32 0.45 25.40
CA THR A 111 -8.25 0.63 26.83
C THR A 111 -8.28 -0.77 27.44
N CYS A 112 -7.10 -1.26 27.83
CA CYS A 112 -7.03 -2.37 28.75
C CYS A 112 -7.82 -1.95 29.98
N ARG A 113 -8.99 -2.57 30.18
CA ARG A 113 -9.76 -2.44 31.39
C ARG A 113 -9.04 -3.37 32.39
N PRO A 114 -8.39 -2.85 33.45
CA PRO A 114 -7.83 -3.73 34.47
C PRO A 114 -8.98 -4.58 35.01
N ASP A 115 -8.82 -5.89 34.99
CA ASP A 115 -9.71 -6.75 35.73
C ASP A 115 -9.56 -6.33 37.21
N ALA A 116 -10.69 -5.93 37.78
CA ALA A 116 -10.86 -5.76 39.20
C ALA A 116 -11.70 -6.95 39.67
N SER A 117 -11.15 -8.16 39.54
CA SER A 117 -11.79 -9.35 40.10
C SER A 117 -10.76 -10.39 40.55
N GLY A 118 -10.35 -10.27 41.82
CA GLY A 118 -10.67 -11.39 42.71
C GLY A 118 -9.55 -12.31 43.20
N TRP A 119 -8.28 -11.90 43.25
CA TRP A 119 -7.28 -12.68 43.99
C TRP A 119 -7.09 -12.18 45.42
N GLY A 120 -8.07 -12.50 46.27
CA GLY A 120 -7.85 -12.62 47.70
C GLY A 120 -7.13 -13.93 47.98
N TYR A 121 -5.87 -13.87 48.38
CA TYR A 121 -5.15 -15.00 48.99
C TYR A 121 -5.46 -15.03 50.49
N PRO A 122 -6.07 -16.09 51.05
CA PRO A 122 -6.08 -16.29 52.49
C PRO A 122 -4.70 -16.77 52.97
N SER A 123 -4.31 -16.17 54.09
CA SER A 123 -3.10 -16.44 54.86
C SER A 123 -2.98 -17.89 55.36
N GLN A 124 -1.73 -18.29 55.55
CA GLN A 124 -1.28 -19.56 56.11
C GLN A 124 -1.91 -19.90 57.47
N SER A 125 -2.24 -21.18 57.67
CA SER A 125 -2.26 -21.88 58.96
C SER A 125 -2.17 -23.40 58.73
#